data_AF-A0A8T6X7F3-F1
#
_entry.id   AF-A0A8T6X7F3-F1
#
_cell.length_a   1.000
_cell.length_b   1.000
_cell.length_c   1.000
_cell.angle_alpha   90.00
_cell.angle_beta   90.00
_cell.angle_gamma   90.00
#
_symmetry.space_group_name_H-M   'P 1'
#
loop_
_entity.id
_entity.type
_entity.pdbx_description
1 polymer ?
#
loop_
_entity_poly.entity_id
_entity_poly.type
_entity_poly.pdbx_seq_one_letter_code
_entity_poly.pdbx_strand_id
1 'polypeptide(L)'
;LSKIKNLAAIKNSLTFPLDQKAPIHAYHITKSHIVVPREYIPLEEWGDLDFEIEDRTLDRFPSVDVYSPTTLRDTVQHLAYSSLLEKGNGVLSLSCGKGKTVVSLKAWAQTKVPLLVVVHTKELMNQWVERILEHTSLKEDQVGMYQGKVEDWEQPVCVAMIQTLALR
;
A
#
# COMPACT_ATOMS: atom_id res chain seq x y z
N LEU A 1 14.82 -10.22 -24.47
CA LEU A 1 15.79 -9.33 -23.77
C LEU A 1 16.68 -8.52 -24.70
N SER A 2 17.25 -9.06 -25.79
CA SER A 2 18.15 -8.33 -26.70
C SER A 2 17.55 -7.09 -27.40
N LYS A 3 16.23 -6.95 -27.40
CA LYS A 3 15.49 -5.79 -27.94
C LYS A 3 15.24 -4.67 -26.92
N ILE A 4 15.48 -4.90 -25.62
CA ILE A 4 15.24 -3.88 -24.59
C ILE A 4 16.41 -2.91 -24.61
N LYS A 5 16.19 -1.73 -25.20
CA LYS A 5 17.14 -0.62 -25.13
C LYS A 5 17.37 -0.27 -23.65
N ASN A 6 18.61 -0.01 -23.27
CA ASN A 6 18.98 0.48 -21.94
C ASN A 6 18.74 -0.48 -20.73
N LEU A 7 18.66 -1.80 -20.97
CA LEU A 7 18.49 -2.81 -19.91
C LEU A 7 19.48 -2.68 -18.75
N ALA A 8 20.74 -2.30 -19.03
CA ALA A 8 21.76 -2.12 -18.00
C ALA A 8 21.44 -0.95 -17.05
N ALA A 9 20.94 0.17 -17.57
CA ALA A 9 20.56 1.31 -16.74
C ALA A 9 19.38 0.97 -15.83
N ILE A 10 18.37 0.27 -16.36
CA ILE A 10 17.20 -0.19 -15.57
C ILE A 10 17.64 -1.13 -14.43
N LYS A 11 18.56 -2.06 -14.71
CA LYS A 11 19.10 -2.94 -13.67
C LYS A 11 19.82 -2.15 -12.58
N ASN A 12 20.62 -1.17 -12.97
CA ASN A 12 21.43 -0.38 -12.04
C ASN A 12 20.55 0.52 -11.17
N SER A 13 19.51 1.15 -11.71
CA SER A 13 18.58 1.98 -10.95
C SER A 13 17.74 1.18 -9.95
N LEU A 14 17.51 -0.10 -10.22
CA LEU A 14 16.75 -1.02 -9.37
C LEU A 14 17.64 -1.99 -8.56
N THR A 15 18.93 -1.69 -8.44
CA THR A 15 19.87 -2.44 -7.60
C THR A 15 20.29 -1.58 -6.41
N PHE A 16 19.90 -2.01 -5.22
CA PHE A 16 20.16 -1.30 -3.98
C PHE A 16 21.28 -1.99 -3.20
N PRO A 17 22.40 -1.29 -2.91
CA PRO A 17 23.48 -1.88 -2.13
C PRO A 17 23.02 -2.14 -0.69
N LEU A 18 23.52 -3.23 -0.09
CA LEU A 18 23.27 -3.56 1.30
C LEU A 18 24.59 -3.87 1.99
N ASP A 19 24.82 -3.24 3.15
CA ASP A 19 26.08 -3.43 3.88
C ASP A 19 26.30 -4.89 4.24
N GLN A 20 27.47 -5.41 3.84
CA GLN A 20 27.94 -6.77 4.13
C GLN A 20 26.99 -7.89 3.69
N LYS A 21 26.05 -7.61 2.77
CA LYS A 21 25.08 -8.59 2.24
C LYS A 21 24.95 -8.44 0.73
N ALA A 22 24.31 -9.42 0.09
CA ALA A 22 23.96 -9.31 -1.31
C ALA A 22 23.05 -8.08 -1.55
N PRO A 23 23.22 -7.37 -2.69
CA PRO A 23 22.37 -6.25 -3.01
C PRO A 23 20.91 -6.72 -3.22
N ILE A 24 19.98 -5.81 -2.96
CA ILE A 24 18.57 -6.03 -3.26
C ILE A 24 18.32 -5.66 -4.71
N HIS A 25 17.80 -6.61 -5.49
CA HIS A 25 17.34 -6.37 -6.84
C HIS A 25 15.81 -6.21 -6.83
N ALA A 26 15.33 -4.99 -7.04
CA ALA A 26 13.90 -4.70 -7.16
C ALA A 26 13.41 -4.93 -8.61
N TYR A 27 13.86 -6.00 -9.25
CA TYR A 27 13.42 -6.39 -10.58
C TYR A 27 13.54 -7.91 -10.75
N HIS A 28 12.79 -8.46 -11.69
CA HIS A 28 12.88 -9.86 -12.06
C HIS A 28 13.00 -10.02 -13.57
N ILE A 29 13.91 -10.88 -14.04
CA ILE A 29 14.13 -11.11 -15.47
C ILE A 29 13.59 -12.47 -15.85
N THR A 30 12.68 -12.45 -16.81
CA THR A 30 12.16 -13.65 -17.45
C THR A 30 12.82 -13.86 -18.81
N LYS A 31 12.47 -14.94 -19.52
CA LYS A 31 12.98 -15.19 -20.88
C LYS A 31 12.60 -14.06 -21.85
N SER A 32 11.44 -13.44 -21.67
CA SER A 32 10.86 -12.47 -22.60
C SER A 32 10.79 -11.03 -22.05
N HIS A 33 10.60 -10.86 -20.75
CA HIS A 33 10.31 -9.57 -20.11
C HIS A 33 11.25 -9.25 -18.93
N ILE A 34 11.34 -7.97 -18.59
CA ILE A 34 11.77 -7.51 -17.27
C ILE A 34 10.53 -7.09 -16.48
N VAL A 35 10.45 -7.52 -15.23
CA VAL A 35 9.42 -7.11 -14.27
C VAL A 35 10.06 -6.09 -13.35
N VAL A 36 9.42 -4.94 -13.20
CA VAL A 36 9.87 -3.80 -12.39
C VAL A 36 8.73 -3.35 -11.46
N PRO A 37 8.98 -2.54 -10.42
CA PRO A 37 7.92 -1.97 -9.61
C PRO A 37 6.98 -1.14 -10.48
N ARG A 38 5.68 -1.17 -10.17
CA ARG A 38 4.64 -0.51 -10.97
C ARG A 38 4.93 0.97 -11.24
N GLU A 39 5.34 1.69 -10.20
CA GLU A 39 5.64 3.13 -10.26
C GLU A 39 7.06 3.44 -10.75
N TYR A 40 7.78 2.47 -11.35
CA TYR A 40 9.12 2.71 -11.88
C TYR A 40 9.14 3.70 -13.05
N ILE A 41 8.09 3.68 -13.87
CA ILE A 41 7.85 4.67 -14.93
C ILE A 41 6.54 5.39 -14.59
N PRO A 42 6.56 6.71 -14.32
CA PRO A 42 5.36 7.48 -14.04
C PRO A 42 4.33 7.37 -15.16
N LEU A 43 3.04 7.35 -14.82
CA LEU A 43 1.95 7.23 -15.79
C LEU A 43 2.00 8.32 -16.87
N GLU A 44 2.49 9.51 -16.52
CA GLU A 44 2.61 10.65 -17.43
C GLU A 44 3.65 10.40 -18.54
N GLU A 45 4.65 9.54 -18.28
CA GLU A 45 5.72 9.20 -19.22
C GLU A 45 5.37 8.00 -20.12
N TRP A 46 4.21 7.36 -19.88
CA TRP A 46 3.80 6.17 -20.64
C TRP A 46 3.58 6.47 -22.13
N GLY A 47 3.15 7.69 -22.46
CA GLY A 47 2.93 8.11 -23.86
C GLY A 47 4.21 8.25 -24.68
N ASP A 48 5.36 8.39 -24.04
CA ASP A 48 6.67 8.58 -24.69
C ASP A 48 7.42 7.26 -24.92
N LEU A 49 6.81 6.12 -24.57
CA LEU A 49 7.45 4.81 -24.70
C LEU A 49 7.30 4.24 -26.13
N ASP A 50 8.41 3.77 -26.69
CA ASP A 50 8.48 3.12 -28.02
C ASP A 50 7.83 1.72 -28.06
N PHE A 51 6.98 1.34 -27.08
CA PHE A 51 6.37 0.01 -27.00
C PHE A 51 4.93 0.05 -26.48
N GLU A 52 4.15 -0.96 -26.86
CA GLU A 52 2.76 -1.11 -26.41
C GLU A 52 2.71 -1.40 -24.90
N ILE A 53 1.83 -0.68 -24.20
CA ILE A 53 1.59 -0.85 -22.77
C ILE A 53 0.23 -1.51 -22.59
N GLU A 54 0.23 -2.64 -21.89
CA GLU A 54 -0.99 -3.30 -21.43
C GLU A 54 -1.15 -3.02 -19.93
N ASP A 55 -2.05 -2.11 -19.56
CA ASP A 55 -2.37 -1.88 -18.15
C ASP A 55 -3.25 -3.02 -17.63
N ARG A 56 -2.72 -3.78 -16.67
CA ARG A 56 -3.41 -4.87 -15.97
C ARG A 56 -3.69 -4.54 -14.51
N THR A 57 -3.71 -3.26 -14.17
CA THR A 57 -4.13 -2.81 -12.86
C THR A 57 -5.52 -3.36 -12.56
N LEU A 58 -5.73 -3.82 -11.32
CA LEU A 58 -7.07 -4.16 -10.88
C LEU A 58 -7.89 -2.88 -10.75
N ASP A 59 -8.82 -2.69 -11.67
CA ASP A 59 -9.70 -1.50 -11.68
C ASP A 59 -10.85 -1.62 -10.67
N ARG A 60 -11.03 -2.80 -10.07
CA ARG A 60 -12.14 -3.09 -9.17
C ARG A 60 -11.69 -3.99 -8.04
N PHE A 61 -12.10 -3.60 -6.84
CA PHE A 61 -12.04 -4.43 -5.65
C PHE A 61 -13.47 -4.71 -5.18
N PRO A 62 -13.70 -5.79 -4.40
CA PRO A 62 -14.96 -5.98 -3.70
C PRO A 62 -15.30 -4.73 -2.90
N SER A 63 -16.52 -4.22 -3.06
CA SER A 63 -16.94 -3.04 -2.31
C SER A 63 -17.10 -3.40 -0.84
N VAL A 64 -16.58 -2.54 0.02
CA VAL A 64 -16.67 -2.66 1.48
C VAL A 64 -17.65 -1.62 2.00
N ASP A 65 -18.62 -2.07 2.82
CA ASP A 65 -19.54 -1.19 3.52
C ASP A 65 -18.91 -0.68 4.82
N VAL A 66 -18.30 0.50 4.74
CA VAL A 66 -17.67 1.18 5.87
C VAL A 66 -17.86 2.69 5.73
N TYR A 67 -18.06 3.39 6.85
CA TYR A 67 -17.97 4.83 6.90
C TYR A 67 -17.15 5.27 8.12
N SER A 68 -16.56 6.47 8.05
CA SER A 68 -15.85 7.07 9.17
C SER A 68 -16.64 8.25 9.74
N PRO A 69 -17.18 8.17 10.97
CA PRO A 69 -17.88 9.29 11.61
C PRO A 69 -16.91 10.40 12.07
N THR A 70 -15.60 10.19 11.93
CA THR A 70 -14.60 11.10 12.49
C THR A 70 -14.52 12.42 11.72
N THR A 71 -14.59 13.53 12.46
CA THR A 71 -14.35 14.88 11.94
C THR A 71 -12.85 15.20 11.98
N LEU A 72 -12.30 15.67 10.85
CA LEU A 72 -10.91 16.13 10.79
C LEU A 72 -10.77 17.47 11.52
N ARG A 73 -9.68 17.63 12.28
CA ARG A 73 -9.56 18.72 13.27
C ARG A 73 -8.99 20.00 12.70
N ASP A 74 -8.00 19.88 11.82
CA ASP A 74 -7.20 21.01 11.36
C ASP A 74 -6.95 20.98 9.85
N THR A 75 -6.42 22.08 9.32
CA THR A 75 -6.12 22.25 7.89
C THR A 75 -5.14 21.21 7.38
N VAL A 76 -4.19 20.76 8.20
CA VAL A 76 -3.19 19.75 7.80
C VAL A 76 -3.86 18.41 7.56
N GLN A 77 -4.80 18.01 8.42
CA GLN A 77 -5.57 16.79 8.23
C GLN A 77 -6.46 16.85 6.98
N HIS A 78 -7.09 18.00 6.72
CA HIS A 78 -7.91 18.18 5.52
C HIS A 78 -7.07 18.10 4.24
N LEU A 79 -5.91 18.75 4.21
CA LEU A 79 -4.98 18.68 3.08
C LEU A 79 -4.48 17.26 2.85
N ALA A 80 -4.13 16.54 3.92
CA ALA A 80 -3.68 15.15 3.83
C ALA A 80 -4.79 14.23 3.29
N TYR A 81 -6.02 14.41 3.77
CA TYR A 81 -7.19 13.67 3.30
C TYR A 81 -7.48 13.92 1.82
N SER A 82 -7.52 15.19 1.38
CA SER A 82 -7.75 15.53 -0.03
C SER A 82 -6.64 14.98 -0.92
N SER A 83 -5.38 15.08 -0.49
CA SER A 83 -4.23 14.57 -1.25
C SER A 83 -4.29 13.06 -1.44
N LEU A 84 -4.68 12.31 -0.40
CA LEU A 84 -4.84 10.85 -0.50
C LEU A 84 -5.92 10.47 -1.52
N LEU A 85 -7.06 11.17 -1.53
CA LEU A 85 -8.16 10.87 -2.44
C LEU A 85 -7.86 11.27 -3.89
N GLU A 86 -7.13 12.35 -4.09
CA GLU A 86 -6.77 12.83 -5.43
C GLU A 86 -5.70 11.95 -6.09
N LYS A 87 -4.68 11.53 -5.32
CA LYS A 87 -3.55 10.77 -5.87
C LYS A 87 -3.84 9.28 -6.05
N GLY A 88 -4.65 8.68 -5.18
CA GLY A 88 -5.00 7.26 -5.23
C GLY A 88 -3.90 6.29 -4.74
N ASN A 89 -2.62 6.64 -4.88
CA ASN A 89 -1.45 5.92 -4.36
C ASN A 89 -0.38 6.92 -3.85
N GLY A 90 0.53 6.45 -3.01
CA GLY A 90 1.71 7.24 -2.58
C GLY A 90 2.05 7.12 -1.10
N VAL A 91 2.95 8.01 -0.65
CA VAL A 91 3.45 8.04 0.74
C VAL A 91 2.99 9.31 1.44
N LEU A 92 2.15 9.15 2.46
CA LEU A 92 1.74 10.26 3.32
C LEU A 92 2.75 10.47 4.46
N SER A 93 3.50 11.57 4.39
CA SER A 93 4.40 12.00 5.46
C SER A 93 3.75 13.09 6.31
N LEU A 94 3.53 12.79 7.59
CA LEU A 94 3.04 13.71 8.61
C LEU A 94 3.91 13.58 9.85
N SER A 95 3.90 14.53 10.78
CA SER A 95 4.57 14.36 12.09
C SER A 95 3.78 13.43 13.01
N CYS A 96 4.40 12.88 14.05
CA CYS A 96 3.68 12.12 15.09
C CYS A 96 2.63 13.02 15.77
N GLY A 97 1.51 12.45 16.21
CA GLY A 97 0.41 13.21 16.84
C GLY A 97 -0.49 14.02 15.89
N LYS A 98 -0.11 14.18 14.60
CA LYS A 98 -0.95 14.86 13.58
C LYS A 98 -2.10 14.00 13.05
N GLY A 99 -2.28 12.80 13.57
CA GLY A 99 -3.42 11.93 13.26
C GLY A 99 -3.31 11.24 11.91
N LYS A 100 -2.14 10.70 11.56
CA LYS A 100 -1.95 9.95 10.30
C LYS A 100 -2.98 8.84 10.16
N THR A 101 -3.13 8.03 11.21
CA THR A 101 -4.08 6.92 11.26
C THR A 101 -5.52 7.38 11.03
N VAL A 102 -5.94 8.47 11.68
CA VAL A 102 -7.30 9.03 11.52
C VAL A 102 -7.55 9.46 10.09
N VAL A 103 -6.61 10.19 9.49
CA VAL A 103 -6.72 10.65 8.11
C VAL A 103 -6.74 9.46 7.14
N SER A 104 -5.88 8.46 7.35
CA SER A 104 -5.83 7.25 6.53
C SER A 104 -7.12 6.45 6.60
N LEU A 105 -7.69 6.24 7.80
CA LEU A 105 -8.94 5.51 7.98
C LEU A 105 -10.13 6.26 7.37
N LYS A 106 -10.18 7.59 7.52
CA LYS A 106 -11.22 8.41 6.89
C LYS A 106 -11.13 8.37 5.36
N ALA A 107 -9.92 8.50 4.81
CA ALA A 107 -9.69 8.40 3.37
C ALA A 107 -10.07 7.01 2.84
N TRP A 108 -9.64 5.96 3.52
CA TRP A 108 -10.00 4.58 3.18
C TRP A 108 -11.52 4.35 3.19
N ALA A 109 -12.22 4.83 4.22
CA ALA A 109 -13.66 4.67 4.30
C ALA A 109 -14.39 5.34 3.12
N GLN A 110 -13.80 6.37 2.52
CA GLN A 110 -14.32 7.02 1.32
C GLN A 110 -14.07 6.20 0.04
N THR A 111 -12.98 5.41 -0.02
CA THR A 111 -12.66 4.60 -1.21
C THR A 111 -13.43 3.29 -1.28
N LYS A 112 -13.94 2.77 -0.16
CA LYS A 112 -14.82 1.57 -0.08
C LYS A 112 -14.23 0.31 -0.70
N VAL A 113 -12.91 0.14 -0.61
CA VAL A 113 -12.18 -1.08 -1.03
C VAL A 113 -11.61 -1.78 0.20
N PRO A 114 -11.16 -3.05 0.13
CA PRO A 114 -10.52 -3.71 1.27
C PRO A 114 -9.20 -3.04 1.67
N LEU A 115 -8.89 -3.02 2.97
CA LEU A 115 -7.66 -2.44 3.50
C LEU A 115 -6.76 -3.51 4.13
N LEU A 116 -5.48 -3.50 3.75
CA LEU A 116 -4.43 -4.24 4.44
C LEU A 116 -3.55 -3.26 5.23
N VAL A 117 -3.51 -3.42 6.54
CA VAL A 117 -2.61 -2.70 7.44
C VAL A 117 -1.47 -3.62 7.81
N VAL A 118 -0.22 -3.24 7.50
CA VAL A 118 0.96 -4.05 7.81
C VAL A 118 1.73 -3.45 9.00
N VAL A 119 1.99 -4.27 10.01
CA VAL A 119 2.69 -3.90 11.24
C VAL A 119 3.79 -4.90 11.57
N HIS A 120 4.69 -4.55 12.50
CA HIS A 120 5.83 -5.41 12.87
C HIS A 120 5.83 -5.82 14.35
N THR A 121 4.93 -5.30 15.18
CA THR A 121 4.76 -5.70 16.58
C THR A 121 3.30 -5.91 16.93
N LYS A 122 3.05 -6.70 17.98
CA LYS A 122 1.71 -6.99 18.47
C LYS A 122 1.05 -5.75 19.10
N GLU A 123 1.84 -4.89 19.73
CA GLU A 123 1.36 -3.65 20.33
C GLU A 123 0.81 -2.71 19.25
N LEU A 124 1.52 -2.57 18.13
CA LEU A 124 1.04 -1.79 16.99
C LEU A 124 -0.20 -2.41 16.36
N MET A 125 -0.26 -3.74 16.26
CA MET A 125 -1.46 -4.45 15.78
C MET A 125 -2.68 -4.08 16.63
N ASN A 126 -2.57 -4.23 17.96
CA ASN A 126 -3.66 -3.90 18.88
C ASN A 126 -4.06 -2.42 18.79
N GLN A 127 -3.09 -1.50 18.70
CA GLN A 127 -3.37 -0.08 18.52
C GLN A 127 -4.14 0.18 17.21
N TRP A 128 -3.77 -0.48 16.12
CA TRP A 128 -4.48 -0.34 14.85
C TRP A 128 -5.91 -0.84 14.93
N VAL A 129 -6.14 -2.01 15.56
CA VAL A 129 -7.47 -2.55 15.79
C VAL A 129 -8.32 -1.56 16.59
N GLU A 130 -7.79 -1.02 17.70
CA GLU A 130 -8.47 -0.01 18.51
C GLU A 130 -8.84 1.22 17.66
N ARG A 131 -7.90 1.74 16.85
CA ARG A 131 -8.17 2.92 16.00
C ARG A 131 -9.18 2.66 14.90
N ILE A 132 -9.19 1.46 14.33
CA ILE A 132 -10.19 1.07 13.33
C ILE A 132 -11.57 1.11 13.97
N LEU A 133 -11.75 0.50 15.14
CA LEU A 133 -13.03 0.45 15.85
C LEU A 133 -13.46 1.84 16.36
N GLU A 134 -12.51 2.69 16.76
CA GLU A 134 -12.78 4.06 17.23
C GLU A 134 -13.24 4.98 16.09
N HIS A 135 -12.63 4.86 14.91
CA HIS A 135 -12.78 5.85 13.83
C HIS A 135 -13.60 5.39 12.64
N THR A 136 -14.18 4.19 12.69
CA THR A 136 -14.98 3.62 11.60
C THR A 136 -16.27 3.00 12.12
N SER A 137 -17.18 2.62 11.22
CA SER A 137 -18.43 1.96 11.54
C SER A 137 -18.31 0.45 11.79
N LEU A 138 -17.09 -0.10 11.68
CA LEU A 138 -16.87 -1.53 11.80
C LEU A 138 -16.99 -2.03 13.24
N LYS A 139 -17.40 -3.28 13.36
CA LYS A 139 -17.41 -4.04 14.61
C LYS A 139 -16.18 -4.94 14.71
N GLU A 140 -15.93 -5.48 15.90
CA GLU A 140 -14.77 -6.34 16.17
C GLU A 140 -14.70 -7.56 15.23
N ASP A 141 -15.85 -8.16 14.90
CA ASP A 141 -15.96 -9.31 13.99
C ASP A 141 -15.74 -8.95 12.51
N GLN A 142 -15.57 -7.66 12.19
CA GLN A 142 -15.29 -7.14 10.85
C GLN A 142 -13.85 -6.62 10.71
N VAL A 143 -13.00 -6.85 11.72
CA VAL A 143 -11.58 -6.48 11.72
C VAL A 143 -10.74 -7.74 11.75
N GLY A 144 -10.20 -8.10 10.59
CA GLY A 144 -9.41 -9.29 10.38
C GLY A 144 -8.00 -9.18 10.95
N MET A 145 -7.43 -10.33 11.31
CA MET A 145 -6.04 -10.44 11.77
C MET A 145 -5.29 -11.51 10.97
N TYR A 146 -4.06 -11.17 10.58
CA TYR A 146 -3.16 -12.10 9.91
C TYR A 146 -1.83 -12.22 10.67
N GLN A 147 -1.77 -13.20 11.58
CA GLN A 147 -0.62 -13.40 12.48
C GLN A 147 -0.43 -14.88 12.84
N GLY A 148 0.75 -15.42 12.54
CA GLY A 148 1.13 -16.80 12.90
C GLY A 148 0.19 -17.83 12.26
N LYS A 149 -0.67 -18.45 13.08
CA LYS A 149 -1.69 -19.43 12.64
C LYS A 149 -3.07 -18.81 12.40
N VAL A 150 -3.27 -17.53 12.75
CA VAL A 150 -4.53 -16.82 12.53
C VAL A 150 -4.57 -16.30 11.10
N GLU A 151 -5.65 -16.61 10.38
CA GLU A 151 -5.83 -16.31 8.95
C GLU A 151 -7.20 -15.70 8.68
N ASP A 152 -7.51 -14.60 9.37
CA ASP A 152 -8.77 -13.89 9.17
C ASP A 152 -8.54 -12.66 8.29
N TRP A 153 -8.36 -12.86 6.99
CA TRP A 153 -8.00 -11.81 6.03
C TRP A 153 -9.15 -11.40 5.10
N GLU A 154 -10.26 -12.14 5.09
CA GLU A 154 -11.43 -11.88 4.23
C GLU A 154 -12.35 -10.76 4.76
N GLN A 155 -11.95 -10.11 5.85
CA GLN A 155 -12.67 -8.99 6.44
C GLN A 155 -12.49 -7.68 5.64
N PRO A 156 -13.40 -6.70 5.81
CA PRO A 156 -13.26 -5.32 5.31
C PRO A 156 -11.85 -4.72 5.44
N VAL A 157 -11.22 -4.96 6.59
CA VAL A 157 -9.85 -4.55 6.90
C VAL A 157 -9.14 -5.70 7.59
N CYS A 158 -7.89 -5.94 7.21
CA CYS A 158 -7.02 -6.92 7.82
C CYS A 158 -5.75 -6.25 8.35
N VAL A 159 -5.43 -6.50 9.63
CA VAL A 159 -4.16 -6.10 10.22
C VAL A 159 -3.21 -7.30 10.21
N ALA A 160 -2.09 -7.17 9.51
CA ALA A 160 -1.16 -8.27 9.25
C ALA A 160 0.23 -7.99 9.83
N MET A 161 0.86 -9.03 10.38
CA MET A 161 2.27 -8.97 10.78
C MET A 161 3.18 -9.17 9.58
N ILE A 162 4.14 -8.27 9.37
CA ILE A 162 5.12 -8.36 8.29
C ILE A 162 5.90 -9.69 8.31
N GLN A 163 6.18 -10.22 9.51
CA GLN A 163 6.86 -11.51 9.66
C GLN A 163 6.01 -12.67 9.14
N THR A 164 4.69 -12.64 9.35
CA THR A 164 3.77 -13.66 8.82
C THR A 164 3.65 -13.55 7.31
N LEU A 165 3.57 -12.32 6.78
CA LEU A 165 3.52 -12.07 5.33
C LEU A 165 4.80 -12.51 4.62
N ALA A 166 5.96 -12.32 5.24
CA ALA A 166 7.25 -12.64 4.63
C ALA A 166 7.59 -14.15 4.66
N LEU A 167 6.94 -14.93 5.52
CA LEU A 167 7.20 -16.37 5.68
C LEU A 167 6.30 -17.25 4.82
N ARG A 168 5.24 -16.69 4.22
CA ARG A 168 4.26 -17.40 3.40
C ARG A 168 4.44 -17.01 1.94
#